data_AF-A0A2Z4IH06-F1
#
_entry.id   AF-A0A2Z4IH06-F1
#
_cell.length_a   1.000
_cell.length_b   1.000
_cell.length_c   1.000
_cell.angle_alpha   90.00
_cell.angle_beta   90.00
_cell.angle_gamma   90.00
#
_symmetry.space_group_name_H-M   'P 1'
#
loop_
_entity.id
_entity.type
_entity.pdbx_description
1 polymer ?
#
loop_
_entity_poly.entity_id
_entity_poly.type
_entity_poly.pdbx_seq_one_letter_code
_entity_poly.pdbx_strand_id
1 'polypeptide(L)'
;MKKSVLTTFMVLCVTLSLQAQHDDIYLFSYFMGNGEDGLHLAYSEDGLHWNALNDNKSVLAPTAGGDKLMRDPCIIRGGDGKFHMVWTVSWNEKGLGYASSDDLIHWSEQQFVPVMAHEEGAHNTWAPEIIYDDQKDRYMIFWSTTIKGLYPETQDTLENAYNHRMYYTTTKDFKKFSKTKLFYEPGFNVIDGTIIQHEGEYVMFVKDETRTPPAKNIRITKSKKLTKGYPVAEKPITGDYWAEGPTPLMVDGRCILFFDKYRDHHMGAVASTDFEHWEDISDEISFPNGTRHGTAFKVTQEEFKKLQEAF
;
A
#
# COMPACT_ATOMS: atom_id res chain seq x y z
N MET A 1 9.36 73.03 -40.03
CA MET A 1 9.44 71.55 -40.11
C MET A 1 9.72 71.00 -38.72
N LYS A 2 8.68 70.56 -38.00
CA LYS A 2 8.80 70.02 -36.63
C LYS A 2 8.92 68.49 -36.72
N LYS A 3 9.99 67.91 -36.15
CA LYS A 3 10.18 66.47 -36.00
C LYS A 3 9.52 66.04 -34.70
N SER A 4 8.52 65.16 -34.74
CA SER A 4 8.02 64.47 -33.53
C SER A 4 8.76 63.15 -33.39
N VAL A 5 9.45 62.97 -32.27
CA VAL A 5 9.99 61.68 -31.83
C VAL A 5 8.86 60.96 -31.10
N LEU A 6 8.47 59.79 -31.61
CA LEU A 6 7.49 58.92 -30.97
C LEU A 6 8.28 57.90 -30.14
N THR A 7 8.26 58.05 -28.82
CA THR A 7 8.90 57.10 -27.89
C THR A 7 7.87 56.03 -27.53
N THR A 8 8.01 54.84 -28.09
CA THR A 8 7.18 53.67 -27.73
C THR A 8 7.70 53.07 -26.43
N PHE A 9 6.89 53.11 -25.37
CA PHE A 9 7.18 52.46 -24.10
C PHE A 9 6.68 51.01 -24.18
N MET A 10 7.61 50.04 -24.22
CA MET A 10 7.28 48.62 -24.18
C MET A 10 7.20 48.20 -22.70
N VAL A 11 6.00 47.95 -22.21
CA VAL A 11 5.78 47.39 -20.86
C VAL A 11 5.98 45.88 -20.95
N LEU A 12 7.05 45.38 -20.33
CA LEU A 12 7.32 43.96 -20.20
C LEU A 12 6.51 43.41 -19.02
N CYS A 13 5.39 42.74 -19.31
CA CYS A 13 4.66 41.97 -18.31
C CYS A 13 5.45 40.67 -18.01
N VAL A 14 6.16 40.64 -16.90
CA VAL A 14 6.71 39.41 -16.34
C VAL A 14 5.58 38.71 -15.59
N THR A 15 5.06 37.63 -16.18
CA THR A 15 4.16 36.71 -15.47
C THR A 15 5.01 35.83 -14.55
N LEU A 16 5.07 36.19 -13.26
CA LEU A 16 5.52 35.28 -12.21
C LEU A 16 4.43 34.23 -12.00
N SER A 17 4.63 33.05 -12.57
CA SER A 17 3.88 31.85 -12.16
C SER A 17 4.31 31.49 -10.74
N LEU A 18 3.49 31.81 -9.75
CA LEU A 18 3.57 31.16 -8.44
C LEU A 18 3.25 29.67 -8.67
N GLN A 19 4.28 28.82 -8.74
CA GLN A 19 4.06 27.42 -8.39
C GLN A 19 3.74 27.41 -6.90
N ALA A 20 2.58 26.86 -6.54
CA ALA A 20 2.33 26.50 -5.17
C ALA A 20 3.45 25.53 -4.76
N GLN A 21 4.22 25.92 -3.75
CA GLN A 21 5.21 25.04 -3.15
C GLN A 21 4.42 23.92 -2.47
N HIS A 22 4.48 22.70 -3.01
CA HIS A 22 3.91 21.54 -2.33
C HIS A 22 4.76 21.31 -1.07
N ASP A 23 4.15 21.57 0.10
CA ASP A 23 4.76 21.30 1.40
C ASP A 23 4.72 19.80 1.75
N ASP A 24 4.00 19.01 0.95
CA ASP A 24 3.78 17.59 1.16
C ASP A 24 4.89 16.77 0.50
N ILE A 25 5.50 15.87 1.28
CA ILE A 25 6.39 14.83 0.77
C ILE A 25 5.72 13.48 1.01
N TYR A 26 5.71 12.66 -0.03
CA TYR A 26 5.23 11.30 0.01
C TYR A 26 6.39 10.34 -0.07
N LEU A 27 6.29 9.23 0.65
CA LEU A 27 7.15 8.07 0.54
C LEU A 27 6.36 6.88 0.03
N PHE A 28 7.07 5.97 -0.63
CA PHE A 28 6.57 4.67 -1.03
C PHE A 28 7.50 3.59 -0.51
N SER A 29 7.01 2.71 0.36
CA SER A 29 7.71 1.47 0.71
C SER A 29 7.50 0.44 -0.37
N TYR A 30 8.54 -0.27 -0.77
CA TYR A 30 8.42 -1.36 -1.74
C TYR A 30 9.50 -2.42 -1.52
N PHE A 31 9.33 -3.54 -2.23
CA PHE A 31 10.36 -4.55 -2.38
C PHE A 31 10.69 -4.74 -3.86
N MET A 32 11.83 -5.37 -4.12
CA MET A 32 12.24 -5.76 -5.47
C MET A 32 12.35 -7.29 -5.57
N GLY A 33 12.30 -7.82 -6.79
CA GLY A 33 12.45 -9.25 -7.03
C GLY A 33 11.43 -10.09 -6.23
N ASN A 34 11.94 -10.96 -5.36
CA ASN A 34 11.12 -11.75 -4.44
C ASN A 34 11.18 -11.24 -2.98
N GLY A 35 11.81 -10.08 -2.76
CA GLY A 35 11.94 -9.45 -1.44
C GLY A 35 13.14 -9.96 -0.64
N GLU A 36 14.15 -10.53 -1.30
CA GLU A 36 15.32 -11.12 -0.63
C GLU A 36 16.27 -10.08 -0.02
N ASP A 37 16.33 -8.88 -0.62
CA ASP A 37 17.24 -7.81 -0.21
C ASP A 37 16.61 -6.84 0.80
N GLY A 38 15.28 -6.72 0.81
CA GLY A 38 14.53 -6.10 1.89
C GLY A 38 13.71 -4.87 1.50
N LEU A 39 13.61 -3.92 2.43
CA LEU A 39 12.85 -2.69 2.27
C LEU A 39 13.59 -1.74 1.32
N HIS A 40 12.87 -1.21 0.35
CA HIS A 40 13.28 -0.05 -0.44
C HIS A 40 12.30 1.11 -0.19
N LEU A 41 12.78 2.33 -0.39
CA LEU A 41 12.01 3.56 -0.24
C LEU A 41 12.14 4.42 -1.49
N ALA A 42 11.04 4.97 -1.94
CA ALA A 42 10.99 6.02 -2.96
C ALA A 42 10.29 7.25 -2.36
N TYR A 43 10.53 8.42 -2.96
CA TYR A 43 9.90 9.66 -2.55
C TYR A 43 9.29 10.40 -3.74
N SER A 44 8.26 11.20 -3.46
CA SER A 44 7.59 12.04 -4.45
C SER A 44 7.10 13.33 -3.80
N GLU A 45 7.18 14.44 -4.54
CA GLU A 45 6.66 15.76 -4.12
C GLU A 45 5.24 16.01 -4.66
N ASP A 46 4.83 15.29 -5.71
CA ASP A 46 3.51 15.43 -6.36
C ASP A 46 2.64 14.19 -6.23
N GLY A 47 3.18 13.11 -5.65
CA GLY A 47 2.51 11.83 -5.51
C GLY A 47 2.40 11.03 -6.81
N LEU A 48 2.95 11.50 -7.94
CA LEU A 48 2.85 10.82 -9.24
C LEU A 48 4.21 10.33 -9.73
N HIS A 49 5.26 11.14 -9.53
CA HIS A 49 6.61 10.86 -9.98
C HIS A 49 7.49 10.48 -8.80
N TRP A 50 7.87 9.21 -8.74
CA TRP A 50 8.61 8.62 -7.63
C TRP A 50 10.09 8.44 -7.97
N ASN A 51 10.94 8.97 -7.09
CA ASN A 51 12.39 8.86 -7.18
C ASN A 51 12.89 7.89 -6.12
N ALA A 52 13.83 7.01 -6.48
CA ALA A 52 14.43 6.09 -5.52
C ALA A 52 15.25 6.85 -4.47
N LEU A 53 15.14 6.43 -3.22
CA LEU A 53 16.06 6.79 -2.15
C LEU A 53 17.28 5.84 -2.19
N ASN A 54 18.41 6.23 -1.61
CA ASN A 54 19.58 5.37 -1.41
C ASN A 54 20.12 4.70 -2.70
N ASP A 55 20.10 5.40 -3.85
CA ASP A 55 20.41 4.84 -5.17
C ASP A 55 19.64 3.54 -5.51
N ASN A 56 18.40 3.41 -5.04
CA ASN A 56 17.58 2.19 -5.19
C ASN A 56 18.20 0.94 -4.51
N LYS A 57 19.02 1.14 -3.47
CA LYS A 57 19.53 0.05 -2.62
C LYS A 57 18.60 -0.14 -1.42
N SER A 58 18.43 -1.39 -1.02
CA SER A 58 17.68 -1.74 0.19
C SER A 58 18.20 -0.97 1.41
N VAL A 59 17.28 -0.43 2.20
CA VAL A 59 17.53 0.31 3.44
C VAL A 59 17.39 -0.57 4.68
N LEU A 60 16.76 -1.74 4.56
CA LEU A 60 16.59 -2.68 5.67
C LEU A 60 16.48 -4.12 5.17
N ALA A 61 17.49 -4.94 5.45
CA ALA A 61 17.46 -6.36 5.11
C ALA A 61 16.54 -7.18 6.05
N PRO A 62 15.81 -8.19 5.56
CA PRO A 62 14.93 -9.02 6.37
C PRO A 62 15.70 -9.98 7.29
N THR A 63 15.23 -10.11 8.52
CA THR A 63 15.71 -11.09 9.50
C THR A 63 14.59 -11.91 10.13
N ALA A 64 13.33 -11.48 10.00
CA ALA A 64 12.16 -12.22 10.48
C ALA A 64 11.74 -13.35 9.53
N GLY A 65 11.21 -14.44 10.10
CA GLY A 65 10.82 -15.65 9.36
C GLY A 65 11.99 -16.57 9.05
N GLY A 66 11.67 -17.80 8.63
CA GLY A 66 12.66 -18.79 8.19
C GLY A 66 13.26 -18.45 6.83
N ASP A 67 12.42 -18.07 5.88
CA ASP A 67 12.85 -17.71 4.51
C ASP A 67 13.48 -16.31 4.42
N LYS A 68 13.25 -15.47 5.43
CA LYS A 68 13.77 -14.08 5.52
C LYS A 68 13.48 -13.28 4.27
N LEU A 69 12.21 -13.23 3.86
CA LEU A 69 11.76 -12.32 2.82
C LEU A 69 11.17 -11.04 3.46
N MET A 70 11.22 -9.94 2.72
CA MET A 70 10.39 -8.76 2.96
C MET A 70 9.62 -8.44 1.70
N ARG A 71 8.39 -8.94 1.62
CA ARG A 71 7.46 -8.60 0.53
C ARG A 71 6.29 -7.80 1.07
N ASP A 72 5.74 -6.97 0.21
CA ASP A 72 4.54 -6.17 0.48
C ASP A 72 4.70 -5.33 1.78
N PRO A 73 5.79 -4.56 1.95
CA PRO A 73 6.01 -3.82 3.19
C PRO A 73 4.97 -2.72 3.36
N CYS A 74 4.12 -2.88 4.38
CA CYS A 74 3.16 -1.87 4.81
C CYS A 74 3.74 -1.01 5.92
N ILE A 75 3.82 0.30 5.70
CA ILE A 75 4.26 1.28 6.70
C ILE A 75 3.12 2.26 6.99
N ILE A 76 2.82 2.47 8.27
CA ILE A 76 1.96 3.57 8.73
C ILE A 76 2.67 4.41 9.79
N ARG A 77 2.26 5.67 9.92
CA ARG A 77 2.46 6.41 11.18
C ARG A 77 1.37 6.04 12.16
N GLY A 78 1.77 5.52 13.31
CA GLY A 78 0.87 5.13 14.39
C GLY A 78 0.35 6.31 15.22
N GLY A 79 -0.67 6.03 16.05
CA GLY A 79 -1.21 7.01 16.99
C GLY A 79 -0.23 7.40 18.11
N ASP A 80 0.83 6.62 18.30
CA ASP A 80 1.95 6.92 19.19
C ASP A 80 3.04 7.79 18.55
N GLY A 81 2.87 8.17 17.27
CA GLY A 81 3.80 8.99 16.51
C GLY A 81 4.94 8.20 15.84
N LYS A 82 5.09 6.91 16.13
CA LYS A 82 6.11 6.04 15.52
C LYS A 82 5.67 5.58 14.13
N PHE A 83 6.62 5.15 13.33
CA PHE A 83 6.35 4.34 12.15
C PHE A 83 6.28 2.86 12.54
N HIS A 84 5.25 2.17 12.07
CA HIS A 84 5.09 0.73 12.24
C HIS A 84 5.09 0.07 10.88
N MET A 85 5.84 -1.02 10.75
CA MET A 85 5.93 -1.80 9.52
C MET A 85 5.53 -3.25 9.75
N VAL A 86 4.75 -3.80 8.82
CA VAL A 86 4.52 -5.24 8.68
C VAL A 86 4.80 -5.69 7.25
N TRP A 87 5.12 -6.96 7.07
CA TRP A 87 5.44 -7.52 5.75
C TRP A 87 5.25 -9.04 5.70
N THR A 88 5.16 -9.57 4.48
CA THR A 88 5.18 -11.02 4.19
C THR A 88 6.62 -11.56 4.34
N VAL A 89 6.82 -12.55 5.24
CA VAL A 89 8.16 -13.12 5.51
C VAL A 89 8.51 -14.36 4.70
N SER A 90 7.49 -15.02 4.12
CA SER A 90 7.62 -16.28 3.38
C SER A 90 6.35 -16.53 2.56
N TRP A 91 6.48 -17.34 1.51
CA TRP A 91 5.34 -17.86 0.77
C TRP A 91 4.45 -18.80 1.60
N ASN A 92 4.99 -19.51 2.59
CA ASN A 92 4.30 -20.63 3.26
C ASN A 92 4.38 -20.61 4.78
N GLU A 93 4.75 -19.48 5.38
CA GLU A 93 4.75 -19.34 6.85
C GLU A 93 3.44 -18.75 7.38
N LYS A 94 3.14 -19.10 8.63
CA LYS A 94 1.89 -18.75 9.32
C LYS A 94 2.02 -17.47 10.17
N GLY A 95 2.91 -16.58 9.78
CA GLY A 95 3.19 -15.35 10.50
C GLY A 95 3.68 -14.24 9.57
N LEU A 96 3.74 -13.05 10.13
CA LEU A 96 4.16 -11.83 9.44
C LEU A 96 5.37 -11.22 10.15
N GLY A 97 6.11 -10.38 9.44
CA GLY A 97 7.16 -9.58 10.03
C GLY A 97 6.60 -8.33 10.68
N TYR A 98 7.26 -7.85 11.74
CA TYR A 98 6.96 -6.57 12.37
C TYR A 98 8.22 -5.84 12.81
N ALA A 99 8.27 -4.53 12.60
CA ALA A 99 9.25 -3.62 13.17
C ALA A 99 8.65 -2.23 13.36
N SER A 100 9.30 -1.39 14.16
CA SER A 100 8.93 0.01 14.33
C SER A 100 10.14 0.92 14.26
N SER A 101 9.94 2.18 13.90
CA SER A 101 10.98 3.19 13.80
C SER A 101 10.46 4.56 14.24
N ASP A 102 11.33 5.38 14.82
CA ASP A 102 11.03 6.78 15.13
C ASP A 102 11.34 7.71 13.92
N ASP A 103 12.15 7.28 12.97
CA ASP A 103 12.74 8.13 11.93
C ASP A 103 12.86 7.49 10.54
N LEU A 104 12.33 6.27 10.36
CA LEU A 104 12.42 5.42 9.15
C LEU A 104 13.86 4.97 8.78
N ILE A 105 14.86 5.35 9.57
CA ILE A 105 16.28 5.03 9.36
C ILE A 105 16.67 3.91 10.34
N HIS A 106 16.39 4.12 11.62
CA HIS A 106 16.72 3.19 12.69
C HIS A 106 15.49 2.37 13.04
N TRP A 107 15.52 1.11 12.65
CA TRP A 107 14.44 0.16 12.90
C TRP A 107 14.71 -0.65 14.18
N SER A 108 13.65 -0.95 14.92
CA SER A 108 13.69 -1.91 16.01
C SER A 108 14.10 -3.30 15.51
N GLU A 109 14.48 -4.19 16.43
CA GLU A 109 14.62 -5.61 16.12
C GLU A 109 13.36 -6.13 15.42
N GLN A 110 13.55 -6.84 14.30
CA GLN A 110 12.45 -7.40 13.54
C GLN A 110 11.87 -8.61 14.26
N GLN A 111 10.55 -8.69 14.30
CA GLN A 111 9.82 -9.74 15.00
C GLN A 111 9.05 -10.59 14.00
N PHE A 112 9.02 -11.90 14.24
CA PHE A 112 8.05 -12.80 13.60
C PHE A 112 6.80 -12.87 14.48
N VAL A 113 5.66 -12.45 13.95
CA VAL A 113 4.37 -12.47 14.64
C VAL A 113 3.53 -13.65 14.12
N PRO A 114 3.33 -14.72 14.93
CA PRO A 114 2.72 -15.98 14.48
C PRO A 114 1.18 -15.92 14.42
N VAL A 115 0.62 -14.97 13.67
CA VAL A 115 -0.81 -14.66 13.65
C VAL A 115 -1.73 -15.80 13.18
N MET A 116 -1.21 -16.78 12.43
CA MET A 116 -1.94 -17.96 11.95
C MET A 116 -1.40 -19.28 12.51
N ALA A 117 -0.42 -19.27 13.42
CA ALA A 117 0.21 -20.52 13.92
C ALA A 117 -0.76 -21.44 14.68
N HIS A 118 -1.86 -20.89 15.21
CA HIS A 118 -2.92 -21.63 15.88
C HIS A 118 -3.84 -22.40 14.92
N GLU A 119 -3.78 -22.10 13.62
CA GLU A 119 -4.64 -22.69 12.59
C GLU A 119 -3.85 -23.75 11.82
N GLU A 120 -4.19 -25.03 12.05
CA GLU A 120 -3.46 -26.17 11.47
C GLU A 120 -3.52 -26.14 9.93
N GLY A 121 -4.70 -25.83 9.38
CA GLY A 121 -4.95 -25.78 7.95
C GLY A 121 -4.46 -24.52 7.23
N ALA A 122 -3.94 -23.52 7.97
CA ALA A 122 -3.42 -22.30 7.37
C ALA A 122 -2.16 -22.59 6.54
N HIS A 123 -2.14 -22.08 5.31
CA HIS A 123 -1.02 -22.27 4.40
C HIS A 123 0.00 -21.12 4.47
N ASN A 124 -0.48 -19.89 4.69
CA ASN A 124 0.32 -18.68 4.50
C ASN A 124 -0.23 -17.47 5.27
N THR A 125 0.55 -16.41 5.36
CA THR A 125 0.15 -15.07 5.82
C THR A 125 0.74 -14.04 4.84
N TRP A 126 -0.06 -13.54 3.90
CA TRP A 126 0.41 -12.67 2.81
C TRP A 126 -0.16 -11.26 2.86
N ALA A 127 0.64 -10.32 2.33
CA ALA A 127 0.34 -8.91 2.17
C ALA A 127 -0.32 -8.31 3.41
N PRO A 128 0.34 -8.37 4.58
CA PRO A 128 -0.22 -7.78 5.78
C PRO A 128 -0.25 -6.26 5.67
N GLU A 129 -1.33 -5.67 6.15
CA GLU A 129 -1.58 -4.23 6.18
C GLU A 129 -1.94 -3.79 7.61
N ILE A 130 -1.68 -2.51 7.93
CA ILE A 130 -1.98 -1.92 9.24
C ILE A 130 -2.87 -0.71 9.05
N ILE A 131 -3.86 -0.56 9.93
CA ILE A 131 -4.61 0.69 10.09
C ILE A 131 -4.79 1.01 11.57
N TYR A 132 -4.61 2.29 11.92
CA TYR A 132 -4.89 2.79 13.26
C TYR A 132 -6.39 3.14 13.41
N ASP A 133 -7.02 2.56 14.44
CA ASP A 133 -8.40 2.76 14.88
C ASP A 133 -8.38 3.79 16.01
N ASP A 134 -8.40 5.08 15.65
CA ASP A 134 -8.37 6.22 16.57
C ASP A 134 -9.53 6.21 17.57
N GLN A 135 -10.72 5.76 17.14
CA GLN A 135 -11.91 5.63 17.98
C GLN A 135 -11.72 4.65 19.15
N LYS A 136 -10.84 3.66 19.00
CA LYS A 136 -10.59 2.63 20.02
C LYS A 136 -9.14 2.61 20.51
N ASP A 137 -8.33 3.55 20.01
CA ASP A 137 -6.91 3.67 20.31
C ASP A 137 -6.19 2.33 20.19
N ARG A 138 -6.19 1.77 18.97
CA ARG A 138 -5.57 0.46 18.70
C ARG A 138 -5.25 0.32 17.21
N TYR A 139 -4.41 -0.64 16.90
CA TYR A 139 -4.10 -1.05 15.54
C TYR A 139 -4.92 -2.27 15.14
N MET A 140 -5.34 -2.30 13.89
CA MET A 140 -5.79 -3.51 13.22
C MET A 140 -4.72 -3.93 12.21
N ILE A 141 -4.31 -5.19 12.28
CA ILE A 141 -3.43 -5.83 11.30
C ILE A 141 -4.27 -6.85 10.56
N PHE A 142 -4.25 -6.85 9.25
CA PHE A 142 -5.06 -7.71 8.41
C PHE A 142 -4.27 -8.23 7.21
N TRP A 143 -4.58 -9.43 6.74
CA TRP A 143 -3.77 -10.17 5.77
C TRP A 143 -4.60 -11.24 5.05
N SER A 144 -4.01 -11.85 4.03
CA SER A 144 -4.61 -12.90 3.22
C SER A 144 -4.07 -14.28 3.60
N THR A 145 -4.96 -15.25 3.87
CA THR A 145 -4.57 -16.63 4.19
C THR A 145 -5.46 -17.63 3.46
N THR A 146 -4.85 -18.66 2.88
CA THR A 146 -5.55 -19.89 2.48
C THR A 146 -5.65 -20.82 3.68
N ILE A 147 -6.87 -21.29 4.00
CA ILE A 147 -7.09 -22.40 4.93
C ILE A 147 -7.56 -23.61 4.12
N LYS A 148 -6.77 -24.68 4.14
CA LYS A 148 -7.00 -25.87 3.32
C LYS A 148 -8.41 -26.44 3.51
N GLY A 149 -9.16 -26.53 2.41
CA GLY A 149 -10.48 -27.15 2.37
C GLY A 149 -11.63 -26.31 2.95
N LEU A 150 -11.38 -25.06 3.38
CA LEU A 150 -12.41 -24.23 4.02
C LEU A 150 -13.40 -23.60 3.02
N TYR A 151 -12.96 -23.33 1.78
CA TYR A 151 -13.75 -22.65 0.75
C TYR A 151 -13.79 -23.45 -0.57
N PRO A 152 -14.28 -24.70 -0.58
CA PRO A 152 -14.23 -25.56 -1.75
C PRO A 152 -14.94 -24.99 -3.00
N GLU A 153 -15.90 -24.10 -2.80
CA GLU A 153 -16.68 -23.44 -3.86
C GLU A 153 -15.87 -22.48 -4.74
N THR A 154 -14.78 -21.92 -4.22
CA THR A 154 -13.86 -21.04 -4.96
C THR A 154 -12.50 -21.70 -5.22
N GLN A 155 -12.39 -23.01 -5.00
CA GLN A 155 -11.13 -23.73 -5.13
C GLN A 155 -10.76 -23.93 -6.60
N ASP A 156 -9.62 -23.37 -7.00
CA ASP A 156 -8.99 -23.68 -8.29
C ASP A 156 -7.93 -24.80 -8.10
N THR A 157 -7.59 -25.48 -9.21
CA THR A 157 -6.57 -26.54 -9.27
C THR A 157 -5.19 -26.03 -9.72
N LEU A 158 -5.13 -24.80 -10.23
CA LEU A 158 -3.92 -24.08 -10.62
C LEU A 158 -3.34 -23.30 -9.44
N GLU A 159 -2.17 -22.67 -9.63
CA GLU A 159 -1.56 -21.75 -8.67
C GLU A 159 -1.45 -22.34 -7.25
N ASN A 160 -0.94 -23.58 -7.15
CA ASN A 160 -0.76 -24.31 -5.88
C ASN A 160 -2.03 -24.43 -5.01
N ALA A 161 -3.21 -24.33 -5.63
CA ALA A 161 -4.51 -24.40 -4.96
C ALA A 161 -4.70 -23.34 -3.86
N TYR A 162 -4.04 -22.18 -3.98
CA TYR A 162 -4.30 -21.04 -3.10
C TYR A 162 -5.74 -20.54 -3.27
N ASN A 163 -6.39 -20.27 -2.15
CA ASN A 163 -7.80 -19.89 -2.06
C ASN A 163 -8.03 -19.08 -0.78
N HIS A 164 -7.64 -17.82 -0.85
CA HIS A 164 -7.50 -16.94 0.29
C HIS A 164 -8.81 -16.31 0.72
N ARG A 165 -8.86 -15.98 2.02
CA ARG A 165 -9.73 -14.95 2.57
C ARG A 165 -8.92 -13.99 3.42
N MET A 166 -9.52 -12.85 3.75
CA MET A 166 -8.89 -11.86 4.62
C MET A 166 -9.14 -12.21 6.08
N TYR A 167 -8.12 -12.11 6.91
CA TYR A 167 -8.17 -12.28 8.35
C TYR A 167 -7.57 -11.06 9.04
N TYR A 168 -7.87 -10.88 10.32
CA TYR A 168 -7.32 -9.78 11.09
C TYR A 168 -7.10 -10.11 12.56
N THR A 169 -6.18 -9.37 13.18
CA THR A 169 -6.03 -9.23 14.62
C THR A 169 -6.00 -7.74 15.00
N THR A 170 -6.07 -7.46 16.30
CA THR A 170 -5.90 -6.11 16.81
C THR A 170 -4.89 -6.09 17.95
N THR A 171 -4.14 -5.01 18.06
CA THR A 171 -3.16 -4.78 19.13
C THR A 171 -3.17 -3.31 19.54
N LYS A 172 -2.69 -3.00 20.75
CA LYS A 172 -2.41 -1.62 21.17
C LYS A 172 -0.91 -1.31 21.17
N ASP A 173 -0.06 -2.34 21.17
CA ASP A 173 1.35 -2.23 21.52
C ASP A 173 2.28 -3.11 20.69
N PHE A 174 1.73 -3.85 19.71
CA PHE A 174 2.42 -4.85 18.88
C PHE A 174 3.13 -5.95 19.68
N LYS A 175 2.75 -6.16 20.95
CA LYS A 175 3.25 -7.24 21.81
C LYS A 175 2.13 -8.22 22.15
N LYS A 176 0.92 -7.70 22.37
CA LYS A 176 -0.27 -8.51 22.65
C LYS A 176 -1.28 -8.36 21.53
N PHE A 177 -1.69 -9.50 20.98
CA PHE A 177 -2.62 -9.56 19.87
C PHE A 177 -3.93 -10.20 20.32
N SER A 178 -5.05 -9.70 19.82
CA SER A 178 -6.33 -10.36 19.99
C SER A 178 -6.38 -11.66 19.16
N LYS A 179 -7.34 -12.53 19.46
CA LYS A 179 -7.55 -13.73 18.63
C LYS A 179 -7.86 -13.32 17.19
N THR A 180 -7.18 -13.96 16.24
CA THR A 180 -7.45 -13.82 14.80
C THR A 180 -8.91 -14.12 14.48
N LYS A 181 -9.47 -13.32 13.58
CA LYS A 181 -10.85 -13.45 13.09
C LYS A 181 -10.88 -13.35 11.58
N LEU A 182 -11.85 -14.01 10.95
CA LEU A 182 -12.21 -13.75 9.56
C LEU A 182 -12.59 -12.27 9.44
N PHE A 183 -11.97 -11.59 8.48
CA PHE A 183 -12.21 -10.18 8.21
C PHE A 183 -13.19 -9.99 7.05
N TYR A 184 -12.88 -10.59 5.90
CA TYR A 184 -13.64 -10.39 4.68
C TYR A 184 -13.72 -11.68 3.87
N GLU A 185 -14.97 -12.06 3.55
CA GLU A 185 -15.33 -13.19 2.72
C GLU A 185 -16.43 -12.74 1.74
N PRO A 186 -16.05 -12.32 0.51
CA PRO A 186 -17.00 -11.83 -0.50
C PRO A 186 -17.58 -12.91 -1.44
N GLY A 187 -17.26 -14.19 -1.24
CA GLY A 187 -17.66 -15.30 -2.12
C GLY A 187 -16.70 -15.56 -3.28
N PHE A 188 -15.48 -14.98 -3.24
CA PHE A 188 -14.42 -15.20 -4.23
C PHE A 188 -13.04 -15.24 -3.54
N ASN A 189 -12.02 -15.75 -4.24
CA ASN A 189 -10.64 -15.76 -3.75
C ASN A 189 -10.12 -14.32 -3.66
N VAL A 190 -9.84 -13.82 -2.46
CA VAL A 190 -9.55 -12.40 -2.21
C VAL A 190 -8.21 -12.22 -1.50
N ILE A 191 -7.39 -11.30 -2.01
CA ILE A 191 -6.09 -10.94 -1.41
C ILE A 191 -5.85 -9.43 -1.40
N ASP A 192 -4.71 -9.02 -0.85
CA ASP A 192 -4.13 -7.69 -0.89
C ASP A 192 -5.13 -6.59 -0.50
N GLY A 193 -5.82 -6.79 0.61
CA GLY A 193 -6.74 -5.78 1.13
C GLY A 193 -5.99 -4.61 1.75
N THR A 194 -6.41 -3.38 1.46
CA THR A 194 -5.92 -2.14 2.10
C THR A 194 -7.09 -1.21 2.42
N ILE A 195 -6.95 -0.35 3.45
CA ILE A 195 -8.06 0.48 3.96
C ILE A 195 -7.59 1.91 4.20
N ILE A 196 -8.41 2.88 3.78
CA ILE A 196 -8.31 4.28 4.23
C ILE A 196 -9.62 4.75 4.85
N GLN A 197 -9.52 5.77 5.70
CA GLN A 197 -10.70 6.50 6.17
C GLN A 197 -10.99 7.68 5.24
N HIS A 198 -12.23 7.80 4.79
CA HIS A 198 -12.69 8.92 3.97
C HIS A 198 -14.15 9.26 4.32
N GLU A 199 -14.41 10.54 4.63
CA GLU A 199 -15.74 11.07 4.95
C GLU A 199 -16.54 10.25 6.00
N GLY A 200 -15.85 9.73 7.01
CA GLY A 200 -16.47 8.96 8.10
C GLY A 200 -16.79 7.50 7.75
N GLU A 201 -16.36 7.03 6.58
CA GLU A 201 -16.39 5.63 6.18
C GLU A 201 -14.98 5.05 6.06
N TYR A 202 -14.89 3.74 6.17
CA TYR A 202 -13.71 2.96 5.83
C TYR A 202 -13.88 2.47 4.40
N VAL A 203 -13.00 2.92 3.52
CA VAL A 203 -12.92 2.49 2.13
C VAL A 203 -11.86 1.41 2.04
N MET A 204 -12.28 0.21 1.64
CA MET A 204 -11.40 -0.93 1.45
C MET A 204 -11.24 -1.24 -0.03
N PHE A 205 -9.99 -1.39 -0.46
CA PHE A 205 -9.63 -1.91 -1.77
C PHE A 205 -9.12 -3.34 -1.59
N VAL A 206 -9.47 -4.23 -2.51
CA VAL A 206 -9.07 -5.64 -2.48
C VAL A 206 -8.81 -6.13 -3.89
N LYS A 207 -7.94 -7.13 -4.03
CA LYS A 207 -7.77 -7.87 -5.27
C LYS A 207 -8.73 -9.05 -5.31
N ASP A 208 -9.50 -9.18 -6.39
CA ASP A 208 -10.11 -10.45 -6.74
C ASP A 208 -9.08 -11.34 -7.45
N GLU A 209 -8.62 -12.36 -6.73
CA GLU A 209 -7.59 -13.31 -7.15
C GLU A 209 -8.15 -14.48 -7.98
N THR A 210 -9.44 -14.46 -8.30
CA THR A 210 -10.10 -15.52 -9.08
C THR A 210 -9.38 -15.76 -10.41
N ARG A 211 -8.98 -17.01 -10.61
CA ARG A 211 -8.18 -17.42 -11.77
C ARG A 211 -9.03 -17.80 -13.00
N THR A 212 -10.20 -18.38 -12.76
CA THR A 212 -11.04 -18.99 -13.80
C THR A 212 -12.54 -18.73 -13.56
N PRO A 213 -13.25 -17.98 -14.43
CA PRO A 213 -12.66 -17.07 -15.43
C PRO A 213 -11.79 -16.01 -14.74
N PRO A 214 -10.75 -15.49 -15.41
CA PRO A 214 -9.82 -14.56 -14.78
C PRO A 214 -10.52 -13.27 -14.37
N ALA A 215 -10.44 -12.94 -13.08
CA ALA A 215 -10.75 -11.62 -12.56
C ALA A 215 -9.45 -10.81 -12.46
N LYS A 216 -8.54 -11.18 -11.55
CA LYS A 216 -7.20 -10.58 -11.33
C LYS A 216 -7.20 -9.05 -11.36
N ASN A 217 -8.23 -8.45 -10.76
CA ASN A 217 -8.50 -7.02 -10.77
C ASN A 217 -8.72 -6.48 -9.36
N ILE A 218 -8.60 -5.16 -9.22
CA ILE A 218 -8.84 -4.49 -7.95
C ILE A 218 -10.29 -4.02 -7.90
N ARG A 219 -10.91 -4.15 -6.73
CA ARG A 219 -12.29 -3.76 -6.44
C ARG A 219 -12.35 -2.94 -5.16
N ILE A 220 -13.44 -2.20 -5.00
CA ILE A 220 -13.68 -1.30 -3.87
C ILE A 220 -14.95 -1.68 -3.12
N THR A 221 -14.92 -1.53 -1.79
CA THR A 221 -16.10 -1.67 -0.92
C THR A 221 -15.97 -0.73 0.29
N LYS A 222 -17.10 -0.33 0.90
CA LYS A 222 -17.13 0.68 1.98
C LYS A 222 -17.91 0.17 3.19
N SER A 223 -17.51 0.59 4.39
CA SER A 223 -18.24 0.31 5.63
C SER A 223 -18.10 1.45 6.63
N LYS A 224 -19.13 1.64 7.46
CA LYS A 224 -19.07 2.55 8.63
C LYS A 224 -18.35 1.94 9.84
N LYS A 225 -17.87 0.70 9.74
CA LYS A 225 -17.21 -0.03 10.82
C LYS A 225 -15.95 -0.69 10.30
N LEU A 226 -14.80 -0.32 10.86
CA LEU A 226 -13.49 -0.81 10.44
C LEU A 226 -13.43 -2.33 10.23
N THR A 227 -14.01 -3.12 11.13
CA THR A 227 -13.77 -4.57 11.18
C THR A 227 -14.92 -5.41 10.61
N LYS A 228 -15.98 -4.83 10.04
CA LYS A 228 -17.15 -5.59 9.54
C LYS A 228 -18.09 -4.76 8.69
N GLY A 229 -19.01 -5.43 7.99
CA GLY A 229 -20.13 -4.78 7.31
C GLY A 229 -19.77 -4.23 5.92
N TYR A 230 -18.62 -4.62 5.39
CA TYR A 230 -18.28 -4.38 3.99
C TYR A 230 -19.17 -5.27 3.10
N PRO A 231 -19.94 -4.70 2.17
CA PRO A 231 -20.63 -5.49 1.15
C PRO A 231 -19.64 -6.15 0.19
N VAL A 232 -20.14 -7.06 -0.65
CA VAL A 232 -19.36 -7.68 -1.73
C VAL A 232 -18.87 -6.59 -2.68
N ALA A 233 -17.57 -6.59 -2.98
CA ALA A 233 -16.98 -5.69 -3.97
C ALA A 233 -17.29 -6.25 -5.38
N GLU A 234 -18.32 -5.72 -6.03
CA GLU A 234 -18.89 -6.36 -7.23
C GLU A 234 -18.13 -6.07 -8.52
N LYS A 235 -17.61 -4.85 -8.69
CA LYS A 235 -17.07 -4.38 -9.98
C LYS A 235 -15.59 -4.02 -9.87
N PRO A 236 -14.80 -4.30 -10.92
CA PRO A 236 -13.43 -3.83 -11.01
C PRO A 236 -13.38 -2.30 -11.13
N ILE A 237 -12.34 -1.71 -10.57
CA ILE A 237 -11.97 -0.30 -10.77
C ILE A 237 -10.71 -0.16 -11.65
N THR A 238 -10.11 -1.27 -12.06
CA THR A 238 -8.97 -1.34 -12.99
C THR A 238 -9.41 -1.80 -14.38
N GLY A 239 -8.59 -1.52 -15.40
CA GLY A 239 -8.81 -1.94 -16.79
C GLY A 239 -8.56 -3.42 -17.08
N ASP A 240 -8.48 -3.78 -18.37
CA ASP A 240 -8.27 -5.15 -18.87
C ASP A 240 -6.80 -5.57 -18.80
N TYR A 241 -6.28 -5.63 -17.57
CA TYR A 241 -4.93 -6.08 -17.22
C TYR A 241 -4.95 -6.67 -15.82
N TRP A 242 -3.90 -7.40 -15.47
CA TRP A 242 -3.80 -8.03 -14.15
C TRP A 242 -3.15 -7.06 -13.17
N ALA A 243 -3.84 -6.79 -12.07
CA ALA A 243 -3.43 -5.82 -11.06
C ALA A 243 -3.44 -6.47 -9.66
N GLU A 244 -2.45 -6.14 -8.84
CA GLU A 244 -2.35 -6.61 -7.45
C GLU A 244 -1.75 -5.55 -6.54
N GLY A 245 -1.85 -5.75 -5.23
CA GLY A 245 -1.27 -4.83 -4.26
C GLY A 245 -1.77 -3.38 -4.33
N PRO A 246 -3.09 -3.13 -4.20
CA PRO A 246 -3.63 -1.78 -4.14
C PRO A 246 -2.98 -0.99 -3.00
N THR A 247 -2.57 0.26 -3.27
CA THR A 247 -2.10 1.19 -2.24
C THR A 247 -2.61 2.61 -2.50
N PRO A 248 -3.55 3.12 -1.67
CA PRO A 248 -4.16 4.43 -1.86
C PRO A 248 -3.32 5.55 -1.26
N LEU A 249 -3.26 6.67 -1.96
CA LEU A 249 -2.69 7.93 -1.52
C LEU A 249 -3.69 9.06 -1.78
N MET A 250 -3.92 9.91 -0.79
CA MET A 250 -4.71 11.13 -0.98
C MET A 250 -3.78 12.30 -1.33
N VAL A 251 -4.01 12.90 -2.49
CA VAL A 251 -3.27 14.06 -3.00
C VAL A 251 -4.28 15.09 -3.48
N ASP A 252 -4.26 16.30 -2.89
CA ASP A 252 -5.15 17.41 -3.25
C ASP A 252 -6.65 17.06 -3.36
N GLY A 253 -7.14 16.18 -2.47
CA GLY A 253 -8.53 15.73 -2.46
C GLY A 253 -8.88 14.66 -3.50
N ARG A 254 -7.91 14.21 -4.30
CA ARG A 254 -8.01 13.05 -5.20
C ARG A 254 -7.40 11.83 -4.50
N CYS A 255 -8.05 10.68 -4.60
CA CYS A 255 -7.46 9.39 -4.27
C CYS A 255 -6.74 8.85 -5.49
N ILE A 256 -5.44 8.61 -5.36
CA ILE A 256 -4.63 7.88 -6.34
C ILE A 256 -4.39 6.49 -5.75
N LEU A 257 -4.77 5.45 -6.46
CA LEU A 257 -4.60 4.06 -6.06
C LEU A 257 -3.55 3.40 -6.95
N PHE A 258 -2.35 3.21 -6.43
CA PHE A 258 -1.29 2.48 -7.14
C PHE A 258 -1.46 0.97 -6.98
N PHE A 259 -0.87 0.20 -7.90
CA PHE A 259 -0.88 -1.26 -7.87
C PHE A 259 0.22 -1.85 -8.78
N ASP A 260 0.63 -3.09 -8.55
CA ASP A 260 1.59 -3.81 -9.39
C ASP A 260 0.85 -4.40 -10.61
N LYS A 261 1.20 -3.94 -11.83
CA LYS A 261 0.84 -4.61 -13.09
C LYS A 261 1.86 -5.72 -13.35
N TYR A 262 1.85 -6.74 -12.49
CA TYR A 262 2.95 -7.71 -12.32
C TYR A 262 3.30 -8.54 -13.57
N ARG A 263 2.38 -8.66 -14.53
CA ARG A 263 2.65 -9.31 -15.82
C ARG A 263 3.37 -8.40 -16.82
N ASP A 264 3.22 -7.10 -16.63
CA ASP A 264 3.80 -6.05 -17.47
C ASP A 264 5.01 -5.39 -16.80
N HIS A 265 5.39 -5.86 -15.60
CA HIS A 265 6.58 -5.48 -14.85
C HIS A 265 6.70 -3.97 -14.58
N HIS A 266 5.59 -3.30 -14.31
CA HIS A 266 5.56 -1.89 -13.90
C HIS A 266 4.41 -1.60 -12.94
N MET A 267 4.49 -0.47 -12.22
CA MET A 267 3.40 0.02 -11.39
C MET A 267 2.32 0.68 -12.24
N GLY A 268 1.06 0.42 -11.93
CA GLY A 268 -0.09 1.12 -12.47
C GLY A 268 -0.77 2.03 -11.43
N ALA A 269 -1.69 2.88 -11.90
CA ALA A 269 -2.49 3.72 -11.03
C ALA A 269 -3.87 3.98 -11.63
N VAL A 270 -4.88 4.01 -10.77
CA VAL A 270 -6.18 4.61 -11.08
C VAL A 270 -6.45 5.72 -10.09
N ALA A 271 -7.23 6.72 -10.47
CA ALA A 271 -7.54 7.81 -9.56
C ALA A 271 -9.01 8.25 -9.62
N SER A 272 -9.49 8.77 -8.50
CA SER A 272 -10.88 9.15 -8.29
C SER A 272 -10.99 10.33 -7.32
N THR A 273 -12.04 11.13 -7.49
CA THR A 273 -12.39 12.23 -6.55
C THR A 273 -13.67 11.94 -5.75
N ASP A 274 -14.45 10.94 -6.15
CA ASP A 274 -15.74 10.58 -5.55
C ASP A 274 -15.79 9.11 -5.06
N PHE A 275 -14.73 8.33 -5.30
CA PHE A 275 -14.63 6.90 -5.01
C PHE A 275 -15.70 6.06 -5.75
N GLU A 276 -16.26 6.57 -6.83
CA GLU A 276 -17.24 5.91 -7.69
C GLU A 276 -16.72 5.79 -9.12
N HIS A 277 -16.18 6.88 -9.67
CA HIS A 277 -15.62 6.94 -11.01
C HIS A 277 -14.10 6.91 -10.92
N TRP A 278 -13.49 5.98 -11.64
CA TRP A 278 -12.05 5.72 -11.63
C TRP A 278 -11.48 5.90 -13.04
N GLU A 279 -10.39 6.63 -13.13
CA GLU A 279 -9.64 6.88 -14.35
C GLU A 279 -8.28 6.17 -14.27
N ASP A 280 -7.90 5.41 -15.29
CA ASP A 280 -6.54 4.87 -15.41
C ASP A 280 -5.58 6.02 -15.75
N ILE A 281 -4.63 6.27 -14.86
CA ILE A 281 -3.59 7.29 -14.99
C ILE A 281 -2.19 6.67 -15.00
N SER A 282 -2.08 5.40 -15.42
CA SER A 282 -0.80 4.70 -15.50
C SER A 282 0.25 5.42 -16.33
N ASP A 283 -0.16 6.13 -17.39
CA ASP A 283 0.77 6.88 -18.25
C ASP A 283 1.24 8.21 -17.61
N GLU A 284 0.66 8.61 -16.48
CA GLU A 284 1.00 9.84 -15.75
C GLU A 284 1.94 9.59 -14.56
N ILE A 285 2.25 8.33 -14.24
CA ILE A 285 3.09 7.96 -13.09
C ILE A 285 4.45 7.44 -13.54
N SER A 286 5.45 7.60 -12.67
CA SER A 286 6.76 6.98 -12.86
C SER A 286 7.29 6.42 -11.57
N PHE A 287 7.86 5.22 -11.61
CA PHE A 287 8.46 4.56 -10.44
C PHE A 287 9.89 4.11 -10.71
N PRO A 288 10.72 3.93 -9.67
CA PRO A 288 11.99 3.24 -9.78
C PRO A 288 11.83 1.87 -10.44
N ASN A 289 12.84 1.47 -11.23
CA ASN A 289 12.79 0.18 -11.90
C ASN A 289 12.78 -0.98 -10.88
N GLY A 290 11.89 -1.94 -11.10
CA GLY A 290 11.72 -3.12 -10.24
C GLY A 290 10.90 -2.88 -8.98
N THR A 291 10.30 -1.70 -8.80
CA THR A 291 9.29 -1.47 -7.76
C THR A 291 8.14 -2.46 -7.89
N ARG A 292 7.72 -3.01 -6.74
CA ARG A 292 6.55 -3.88 -6.59
C ARG A 292 5.68 -3.39 -5.43
N HIS A 293 4.63 -4.13 -5.13
CA HIS A 293 3.67 -3.84 -4.07
C HIS A 293 4.31 -3.38 -2.74
N GLY A 294 3.77 -2.31 -2.18
CA GLY A 294 4.02 -1.82 -0.83
C GLY A 294 3.09 -0.65 -0.54
N THR A 295 3.52 0.38 0.18
CA THR A 295 2.61 1.42 0.69
C THR A 295 3.06 2.84 0.41
N ALA A 296 2.16 3.66 -0.12
CA ALA A 296 2.31 5.10 -0.21
C ALA A 296 1.84 5.81 1.07
N PHE A 297 2.64 6.72 1.62
CA PHE A 297 2.29 7.47 2.83
C PHE A 297 2.98 8.83 2.87
N LYS A 298 2.46 9.74 3.70
CA LYS A 298 2.99 11.10 3.83
C LYS A 298 4.01 11.22 4.97
N VAL A 299 5.05 12.01 4.76
CA VAL A 299 6.04 12.41 5.78
C VAL A 299 6.20 13.93 5.81
N THR A 300 6.82 14.44 6.86
CA THR A 300 7.19 15.85 6.94
C THR A 300 8.46 16.12 6.13
N GLN A 301 8.63 17.37 5.68
CA GLN A 301 9.87 17.82 5.05
C GLN A 301 11.12 17.59 5.93
N GLU A 302 10.99 17.73 7.25
CA GLU A 302 12.11 17.49 8.17
C GLU A 302 12.52 16.01 8.22
N GLU A 303 11.55 15.10 8.27
CA GLU A 303 11.82 13.65 8.20
C GLU A 303 12.42 13.26 6.87
N PHE A 304 11.89 13.80 5.77
CA PHE A 304 12.44 13.55 4.44
C PHE A 304 13.90 14.03 4.32
N LYS A 305 14.21 15.22 4.81
CA LYS A 305 15.58 15.72 4.82
C LYS A 305 16.54 14.80 5.60
N LYS A 306 16.11 14.30 6.76
CA LYS A 306 16.91 13.32 7.53
C LYS A 306 17.17 12.05 6.74
N LEU A 307 16.18 11.57 6.00
CA LEU A 307 16.34 10.41 5.11
C LEU A 307 17.36 10.68 3.99
N GLN A 308 17.30 11.84 3.34
CA GLN A 308 18.28 12.23 2.32
C GLN A 308 19.71 12.41 2.87
N GLU A 309 19.86 12.78 4.14
CA GLU A 309 21.17 12.90 4.79
C GLU A 309 21.73 11.53 5.21
N ALA A 310 20.86 10.55 5.48
CA ALA A 310 21.24 9.21 5.94
C ALA A 310 21.60 8.24 4.83
N PHE A 311 21.05 8.42 3.62
CA PHE A 311 21.18 7.53 2.48
C PHE A 311 21.69 8.26 1.23
#